data_AF-A0A9E4YW75-F1
#
_entry.id   AF-A0A9E4YW75-F1
#
_cell.length_a   1.000
_cell.length_b   1.000
_cell.length_c   1.000
_cell.angle_alpha   90.00
_cell.angle_beta   90.00
_cell.angle_gamma   90.00
#
_symmetry.space_group_name_H-M   'P 1'
#
loop_
_entity.id
_entity.type
_entity.pdbx_description
1 polymer ?
#
loop_
_entity_poly.entity_id
_entity_poly.type
_entity_poly.pdbx_seq_one_letter_code
_entity_poly.pdbx_strand_id
1 'polypeptide(L)'
;DGESMLDQLEAVRGPDFIDRIKGFLDRGEPFLPPPDTAEEVGSRWGITDPDDLAWVASRVTPHPSASFVQPIRLGRPEGETIPRSFVGSSEAGFESVAGRAKAAGWRTYHIESGHDPMVTHPKELAEILLEIAQQ
;
A
#
# COMPACT_ATOMS: atom_id res chain seq x y z
N ASP A 1 -11.09 -7.36 -13.06
CA ASP A 1 -10.02 -8.07 -13.78
C ASP A 1 -9.39 -7.09 -14.75
N GLY A 2 -8.06 -6.99 -14.77
CA GLY A 2 -7.35 -5.99 -15.57
C GLY A 2 -7.27 -4.59 -14.96
N GLU A 3 -7.46 -4.45 -13.64
CA GLU A 3 -7.25 -3.18 -12.92
C GLU A 3 -5.73 -2.94 -12.75
N SER A 4 -5.32 -1.68 -12.86
CA SER A 4 -4.00 -1.16 -12.53
C SER A 4 -4.00 -0.55 -11.12
N MET A 5 -2.82 -0.14 -10.64
CA MET A 5 -2.74 0.57 -9.36
C MET A 5 -3.40 1.96 -9.44
N LEU A 6 -3.30 2.66 -10.58
CA LEU A 6 -3.94 3.97 -10.75
C LEU A 6 -5.46 3.90 -10.61
N ASP A 7 -6.08 2.82 -11.11
CA ASP A 7 -7.53 2.62 -11.00
C ASP A 7 -8.00 2.51 -9.53
N GLN A 8 -7.10 2.10 -8.63
CA GLN A 8 -7.37 2.02 -7.20
C GLN A 8 -6.98 3.30 -6.47
N LEU A 9 -5.87 3.93 -6.87
CA LEU A 9 -5.29 5.04 -6.13
C LEU A 9 -6.01 6.37 -6.32
N GLU A 10 -6.83 6.54 -7.35
CA GLU A 10 -7.59 7.79 -7.53
C GLU A 10 -8.54 8.03 -6.35
N ALA A 11 -9.24 6.98 -5.91
CA ALA A 11 -10.11 7.04 -4.74
C ALA A 11 -9.35 7.25 -3.41
N VAL A 12 -8.07 6.86 -3.39
CA VAL A 12 -7.22 6.79 -2.19
C VAL A 12 -6.41 8.07 -1.98
N ARG A 13 -5.79 8.58 -3.05
CA ARG A 13 -4.82 9.70 -3.04
C ARG A 13 -5.30 10.92 -3.83
N GLY A 14 -6.46 10.85 -4.48
CA GLY A 14 -7.05 11.95 -5.23
C GLY A 14 -6.42 12.19 -6.61
N PRO A 15 -7.02 13.10 -7.42
CA PRO A 15 -6.61 13.33 -8.81
C PRO A 15 -5.20 13.91 -8.94
N ASP A 16 -4.77 14.77 -8.02
CA ASP A 16 -3.44 15.41 -8.06
C ASP A 16 -2.30 14.38 -8.02
N PHE A 17 -2.47 13.33 -7.19
CA PHE A 17 -1.51 12.24 -7.14
C PHE A 17 -1.47 11.48 -8.47
N ILE A 18 -2.64 11.17 -9.04
CA ILE A 18 -2.76 10.47 -10.33
C ILE A 18 -2.11 11.26 -11.46
N ASP A 19 -2.38 12.57 -11.53
CA ASP A 19 -1.82 13.45 -12.55
C ASP A 19 -0.30 13.58 -12.42
N ARG A 20 0.22 13.59 -11.18
CA ARG A 20 1.67 13.50 -10.96
C ARG A 20 2.24 12.22 -11.56
N ILE A 21 1.66 11.05 -11.28
CA ILE A 21 2.14 9.77 -11.81
C ILE A 21 2.08 9.75 -13.34
N LYS A 22 0.96 10.17 -13.93
CA LYS A 22 0.79 10.28 -15.39
C LYS A 22 1.86 11.20 -16.00
N GLY A 23 2.13 12.35 -15.38
CA GLY A 23 3.17 13.26 -15.85
C GLY A 23 4.57 12.64 -15.87
N PHE A 24 4.92 11.78 -14.90
CA PHE A 24 6.19 11.02 -14.95
C PHE A 24 6.22 10.04 -16.12
N LEU A 25 5.12 9.31 -16.34
CA LEU A 25 5.00 8.35 -17.43
C LEU A 25 5.08 9.03 -18.81
N ASP A 26 4.39 10.16 -18.99
CA ASP A 26 4.38 10.92 -20.25
C ASP A 26 5.78 11.46 -20.61
N ARG A 27 6.61 11.74 -19.61
CA ARG A 27 8.02 12.14 -19.80
C ARG A 27 8.96 10.97 -20.05
N GLY A 28 8.46 9.73 -20.01
CA GLY A 28 9.28 8.53 -20.15
C GLY A 28 10.20 8.29 -18.94
N GLU A 29 9.89 8.86 -17.78
CA GLU A 29 10.69 8.69 -16.57
C GLU A 29 10.47 7.28 -16.01
N PRO A 30 11.52 6.44 -15.92
CA PRO A 30 11.35 5.03 -15.55
C PRO A 30 11.05 4.82 -14.07
N PHE A 31 11.33 5.83 -13.23
CA PHE A 31 11.10 5.76 -11.79
C PHE A 31 10.49 7.06 -11.25
N LEU A 32 9.60 6.93 -10.28
CA LEU A 32 9.19 8.02 -9.42
C LEU A 32 10.29 8.25 -8.38
N PRO A 33 10.70 9.51 -8.15
CA PRO A 33 11.70 9.81 -7.14
C PRO A 33 11.16 9.47 -5.74
N PRO A 34 12.05 9.07 -4.82
CA PRO A 34 11.71 8.98 -3.40
C PRO A 34 11.38 10.38 -2.86
N PRO A 35 10.75 10.48 -1.68
CA PRO A 35 10.63 11.76 -0.98
C PRO A 35 12.00 12.39 -0.73
N ASP A 36 12.07 13.71 -0.79
CA ASP A 36 13.34 14.46 -0.68
C ASP A 36 13.73 14.69 0.79
N THR A 37 12.78 14.59 1.73
CA THR A 37 13.00 14.85 3.16
C THR A 37 12.38 13.78 4.05
N ALA A 38 12.97 13.61 5.23
CA ALA A 38 12.40 12.78 6.29
C ALA A 38 10.99 13.24 6.70
N GLU A 39 10.74 14.55 6.72
CA GLU A 39 9.40 15.09 7.00
C GLU A 39 8.37 14.62 5.96
N GLU A 40 8.75 14.62 4.67
CA GLU A 40 7.88 14.13 3.61
C GLU A 40 7.63 12.62 3.71
N VAL A 41 8.63 11.84 4.15
CA VAL A 41 8.46 10.42 4.50
C VAL A 41 7.41 10.28 5.61
N GLY A 42 7.56 11.03 6.70
CA GLY A 42 6.65 10.96 7.85
C GLY A 42 5.22 11.30 7.47
N SER A 43 5.03 12.35 6.67
CA SER A 43 3.71 12.76 6.19
C SER A 43 3.08 11.76 5.22
N ARG A 44 3.86 11.06 4.39
CA ARG A 44 3.32 10.12 3.38
C ARG A 44 2.92 8.77 3.97
N TRP A 45 3.61 8.33 5.01
CA TRP A 45 3.45 7.00 5.60
C TRP A 45 2.95 7.01 7.05
N GLY A 46 2.68 8.19 7.62
CA GLY A 46 2.20 8.32 9.00
C GLY A 46 3.23 7.90 10.04
N ILE A 47 4.52 8.13 9.77
CA ILE A 47 5.62 7.79 10.67
C ILE A 47 6.01 9.04 11.47
N THR A 48 5.91 8.97 12.79
CA THR A 48 6.17 10.10 13.70
C THR A 48 7.35 9.89 14.63
N ASP A 49 7.73 8.63 14.89
CA ASP A 49 8.91 8.33 15.69
C ASP A 49 10.19 8.74 14.93
N PRO A 50 11.09 9.54 15.53
CA PRO A 50 12.29 10.04 14.84
C PRO A 50 13.27 8.95 14.40
N ASP A 51 13.39 7.86 15.16
CA ASP A 51 14.32 6.77 14.84
C ASP A 51 13.79 5.93 13.67
N ASP A 52 12.48 5.62 13.68
CA ASP A 52 11.81 4.98 12.56
C ASP A 52 11.88 5.85 11.31
N LEU A 53 11.66 7.16 11.45
CA LEU A 53 11.72 8.11 10.35
C LEU A 53 13.09 8.16 9.71
N ALA A 54 14.15 8.25 10.53
CA ALA A 54 15.53 8.24 10.06
C ALA A 54 15.86 6.91 9.37
N TRP A 55 15.40 5.79 9.94
CA TRP A 55 15.60 4.47 9.35
C TRP A 55 14.92 4.34 7.98
N VAL A 56 13.64 4.70 7.87
CA VAL A 56 12.88 4.63 6.61
C VAL A 56 13.47 5.58 5.57
N ALA A 57 13.73 6.84 5.93
CA ALA A 57 14.29 7.82 5.01
C ALA A 57 15.63 7.36 4.40
N SER A 58 16.44 6.61 5.15
CA SER A 58 17.71 6.06 4.65
C SER A 58 17.56 4.88 3.66
N ARG A 59 16.36 4.29 3.55
CA ARG A 59 16.09 3.06 2.78
C ARG A 59 15.11 3.23 1.63
N VAL A 60 14.34 4.31 1.60
CA VAL A 60 13.39 4.56 0.51
C VAL A 60 14.18 4.82 -0.79
N THR A 61 13.75 4.17 -1.87
CA THR A 61 14.39 4.24 -3.19
C THR A 61 13.35 4.57 -4.26
N PRO A 62 13.78 5.02 -5.47
CA PRO A 62 12.84 5.31 -6.55
C PRO A 62 11.95 4.11 -6.92
N HIS A 63 10.65 4.36 -7.15
CA HIS A 63 9.68 3.31 -7.48
C HIS A 63 9.46 3.22 -9.00
N PRO A 64 9.48 2.02 -9.64
CA PRO A 64 9.26 1.89 -11.08
C PRO A 64 7.93 2.48 -11.54
N SER A 65 7.91 3.50 -12.39
CA SER A 65 6.68 4.22 -12.75
C SER A 65 5.66 3.32 -13.48
N ALA A 66 6.14 2.38 -14.31
CA ALA A 66 5.30 1.50 -15.11
C ALA A 66 4.40 0.55 -14.27
N SER A 67 4.79 0.23 -13.03
CA SER A 67 3.98 -0.64 -12.15
C SER A 67 2.61 -0.03 -11.84
N PHE A 68 2.51 1.30 -11.85
CA PHE A 68 1.27 1.99 -11.50
C PHE A 68 0.19 1.81 -12.57
N VAL A 69 0.59 1.74 -13.83
CA VAL A 69 -0.32 1.65 -14.99
C VAL A 69 -0.45 0.26 -15.56
N GLN A 70 0.38 -0.69 -15.14
CA GLN A 70 0.32 -2.05 -15.65
C GLN A 70 -0.95 -2.74 -15.12
N PRO A 71 -1.92 -3.10 -16.00
CA PRO A 71 -3.11 -3.82 -15.57
C PRO A 71 -2.77 -5.27 -15.26
N ILE A 72 -3.33 -5.80 -14.17
CA ILE A 72 -3.14 -7.20 -13.79
C ILE A 72 -4.40 -8.01 -14.10
N ARG A 73 -4.22 -9.12 -14.84
CA ARG A 73 -5.27 -10.11 -15.09
C ARG A 73 -4.96 -11.41 -14.37
N LEU A 74 -5.87 -11.86 -13.50
CA LEU A 74 -5.70 -13.11 -12.76
C LEU A 74 -6.28 -14.25 -13.61
N GLY A 75 -5.41 -15.02 -14.26
CA GLY A 75 -5.81 -16.08 -15.19
C GLY A 75 -5.84 -17.50 -14.61
N ARG A 76 -5.64 -17.66 -13.29
CA ARG A 76 -5.51 -18.97 -12.63
C ARG A 76 -6.58 -19.17 -11.56
N PRO A 77 -7.63 -19.97 -11.85
CA PRO A 77 -8.73 -20.19 -10.90
C PRO A 77 -8.28 -20.91 -9.62
N GLU A 78 -7.15 -21.63 -9.64
CA GLU A 78 -6.60 -22.29 -8.45
C GLU A 78 -6.23 -21.28 -7.35
N GLY A 79 -5.98 -20.01 -7.71
CA GLY A 79 -5.76 -18.96 -6.75
C GLY A 79 -6.98 -18.69 -5.86
N GLU A 80 -8.20 -19.02 -6.31
CA GLU A 80 -9.46 -18.79 -5.60
C GLU A 80 -9.62 -19.64 -4.34
N THR A 81 -8.96 -20.80 -4.28
CA THR A 81 -9.05 -21.73 -3.14
C THR A 81 -8.07 -21.40 -2.02
N ILE A 82 -7.14 -20.46 -2.25
CA ILE A 82 -6.17 -20.06 -1.23
C ILE A 82 -6.90 -19.24 -0.14
N PRO A 83 -6.75 -19.57 1.16
CA PRO A 83 -7.28 -18.75 2.25
C PRO A 83 -6.70 -17.33 2.21
N ARG A 84 -7.54 -16.33 2.47
CA ARG A 84 -7.16 -14.91 2.37
C ARG A 84 -7.63 -14.13 3.57
N SER A 85 -6.73 -13.25 4.03
CA SER A 85 -7.01 -12.26 5.05
C SER A 85 -6.54 -10.90 4.55
N PHE A 86 -7.18 -9.84 5.02
CA PHE A 86 -6.82 -8.45 4.77
C PHE A 86 -6.40 -7.81 6.09
N VAL A 87 -5.23 -7.20 6.13
CA VAL A 87 -4.77 -6.41 7.28
C VAL A 87 -4.67 -4.96 6.80
N GLY A 88 -5.53 -4.10 7.31
CA GLY A 88 -5.56 -2.67 7.00
C GLY A 88 -4.98 -1.82 8.13
N SER A 89 -4.62 -0.58 7.78
CA SER A 89 -4.27 0.47 8.74
C SER A 89 -5.23 1.66 8.63
N SER A 90 -5.14 2.61 9.57
CA SER A 90 -6.01 3.79 9.62
C SER A 90 -5.71 4.83 8.54
N GLU A 91 -4.51 4.79 7.96
CA GLU A 91 -4.02 5.77 6.99
C GLU A 91 -3.74 5.04 5.67
N ALA A 92 -4.78 4.91 4.84
CA ALA A 92 -4.62 4.13 3.62
C ALA A 92 -5.55 4.49 2.47
N GLY A 93 -6.69 5.17 2.68
CA GLY A 93 -7.67 5.44 1.61
C GLY A 93 -8.16 4.18 0.86
N PHE A 94 -7.82 2.99 1.38
CA PHE A 94 -8.11 1.67 0.81
C PHE A 94 -9.39 1.09 1.42
N GLU A 95 -10.27 1.92 1.97
CA GLU A 95 -11.56 1.48 2.55
C GLU A 95 -12.41 0.75 1.49
N SER A 96 -12.33 1.18 0.22
CA SER A 96 -12.97 0.49 -0.90
C SER A 96 -12.44 -0.94 -1.08
N VAL A 97 -11.12 -1.14 -0.94
CA VAL A 97 -10.46 -2.45 -1.03
C VAL A 97 -10.80 -3.30 0.19
N ALA A 98 -10.76 -2.73 1.39
CA ALA A 98 -11.19 -3.40 2.62
C ALA A 98 -12.66 -3.85 2.53
N GLY A 99 -13.52 -3.00 1.94
CA GLY A 99 -14.92 -3.31 1.64
C GLY A 99 -15.07 -4.48 0.67
N ARG A 100 -14.29 -4.51 -0.43
CA ARG A 100 -14.26 -5.64 -1.37
C ARG A 100 -13.78 -6.93 -0.71
N ALA A 101 -12.72 -6.87 0.10
CA ALA A 101 -12.20 -8.03 0.82
C ALA A 101 -13.26 -8.60 1.78
N LYS A 102 -13.91 -7.73 2.56
CA LYS A 102 -15.00 -8.13 3.46
C LYS A 102 -16.19 -8.73 2.71
N ALA A 103 -16.61 -8.11 1.60
CA ALA A 103 -17.70 -8.63 0.77
C ALA A 103 -17.36 -9.98 0.12
N ALA A 104 -16.08 -10.22 -0.16
CA ALA A 104 -15.56 -11.51 -0.63
C ALA A 104 -15.39 -12.55 0.50
N GLY A 105 -15.78 -12.22 1.74
CA GLY A 105 -15.73 -13.13 2.89
C GLY A 105 -14.33 -13.29 3.49
N TRP A 106 -13.38 -12.41 3.18
CA TRP A 106 -12.05 -12.48 3.77
C TRP A 106 -12.10 -12.07 5.24
N ARG A 107 -11.23 -12.67 6.05
CA ARG A 107 -11.04 -12.19 7.42
C ARG A 107 -10.30 -10.86 7.38
N THR A 108 -10.86 -9.85 8.01
CA THR A 108 -10.30 -8.48 8.00
C THR A 108 -9.79 -8.10 9.38
N TYR A 109 -8.59 -7.54 9.43
CA TYR A 109 -7.94 -7.01 10.62
C TYR A 109 -7.63 -5.53 10.41
N HIS A 110 -7.57 -4.77 11.49
CA HIS A 110 -7.29 -3.34 11.46
C HIS A 110 -6.26 -3.00 12.54
N ILE A 111 -5.23 -2.23 12.18
CA ILE A 111 -4.21 -1.69 13.10
C ILE A 111 -4.34 -0.17 13.10
N GLU A 112 -4.49 0.45 14.26
CA GLU A 112 -4.61 1.90 14.39
C GLU A 112 -3.25 2.59 14.16
N SER A 113 -2.86 2.70 12.89
CA SER A 113 -1.50 3.10 12.46
C SER A 113 -1.51 3.87 11.13
N GLY A 114 -0.34 4.43 10.79
CA GLY A 114 -0.04 4.96 9.46
C GLY A 114 -0.03 3.89 8.37
N HIS A 115 0.54 4.20 7.21
CA HIS A 115 0.61 3.26 6.08
C HIS A 115 1.47 2.02 6.37
N ASP A 116 2.50 2.17 7.21
CA ASP A 116 3.52 1.16 7.46
C ASP A 116 3.45 0.59 8.90
N PRO A 117 2.44 -0.25 9.23
CA PRO A 117 2.34 -0.89 10.54
C PRO A 117 3.50 -1.85 10.82
N MET A 118 4.16 -2.38 9.79
CA MET A 118 5.35 -3.21 9.96
C MET A 118 6.55 -2.45 10.51
N VAL A 119 6.55 -1.11 10.42
CA VAL A 119 7.57 -0.24 11.03
C VAL A 119 7.10 0.25 12.39
N THR A 120 5.89 0.83 12.43
CA THR A 120 5.40 1.56 13.62
C THR A 120 4.73 0.67 14.67
N HIS A 121 4.09 -0.43 14.25
CA HIS A 121 3.34 -1.35 15.10
C HIS A 121 3.76 -2.83 14.87
N PRO A 122 5.06 -3.15 14.88
CA PRO A 122 5.55 -4.45 14.41
C PRO A 122 5.07 -5.62 15.26
N LYS A 123 4.87 -5.41 16.57
CA LYS A 123 4.39 -6.46 17.49
C LYS A 123 2.93 -6.82 17.22
N GLU A 124 2.06 -5.82 17.11
CA GLU A 124 0.64 -6.02 16.82
C GLU A 124 0.44 -6.67 15.45
N LEU A 125 1.17 -6.21 14.43
CA LEU A 125 1.14 -6.86 13.11
C LEU A 125 1.63 -8.31 13.18
N ALA A 126 2.71 -8.59 13.92
CA ALA A 126 3.22 -9.95 14.07
C ALA A 126 2.21 -10.89 14.76
N GLU A 127 1.51 -10.41 15.78
CA GLU A 127 0.45 -11.18 16.47
C GLU A 127 -0.69 -11.54 15.51
N ILE A 128 -1.15 -10.58 14.70
CA ILE A 128 -2.16 -10.82 13.65
C ILE A 128 -1.67 -11.85 12.64
N LEU A 129 -0.42 -11.74 12.17
CA LEU A 129 0.15 -12.69 11.21
C LEU A 129 0.27 -14.11 11.79
N LEU A 130 0.64 -14.24 13.07
CA LEU A 130 0.69 -15.52 13.77
C LEU A 130 -0.71 -16.14 13.93
N GLU A 131 -1.73 -15.32 14.20
CA GLU A 131 -3.12 -15.77 14.24
C GLU A 131 -3.62 -16.24 12.87
N ILE A 132 -3.23 -15.56 11.79
CA ILE A 132 -3.55 -15.98 10.41
C ILE A 132 -2.87 -17.31 10.09
N ALA A 133 -1.61 -17.51 10.49
CA ALA A 133 -0.85 -18.72 10.19
C ALA A 133 -1.37 -19.99 10.89
N GLN A 134 -2.20 -19.84 11.93
CA GLN A 134 -2.80 -20.95 12.68
C GLN A 134 -4.14 -21.41 12.10
N GLN A 135 -4.62 -20.79 11.03
CA GLN A 135 -5.92 -21.07 10.39
C GLN A 135 -5.85 -22.21 9.37
#